data_AF-A0A1G3LNN4-F1
#
_entry.id   AF-A0A1G3LNN4-F1
#
_cell.length_a   1.000
_cell.length_b   1.000
_cell.length_c   1.000
_cell.angle_alpha   90.00
_cell.angle_beta   90.00
_cell.angle_gamma   90.00
#
_symmetry.space_group_name_H-M   'P 1'
#
loop_
_entity.id
_entity.type
_entity.pdbx_description
1 polymer ?
#
loop_
_entity_poly.entity_id
_entity_poly.type
_entity_poly.pdbx_seq_one_letter_code
_entity_poly.pdbx_strand_id
1 'polypeptide(L)'
;MRGWQSSTVFGDVAAYLDTTQDKINTTAVGTPLYLRSSSVDDAAAGSGARTVRIVYLDVSGVQQAMTASLNGTTAVALGSAVASVQWAEVASTGTVWGAAAGDITIAKTTGAPSVADIVEMIVAGGNRSHTGRYTVPSNREGYLQAWHASASGGATQDLHLRASVFADDRSLSSVLHFQSSFFLTSNVSVSQIDLGLTRCPGGTTIILSSIPSNTPAGNRVDADLYLAIVPSS
;
A
#
# COMPACT_ATOMS: atom_id res chain seq x y z
N MET A 1 -9.65 -1.83 1.66
CA MET A 1 -10.14 -0.51 1.18
C MET A 1 -11.41 -0.13 1.93
N ARG A 2 -11.68 1.15 2.19
CA ARG A 2 -12.84 1.64 2.97
C ARG A 2 -14.06 1.98 2.09
N GLY A 3 -13.86 2.23 0.81
CA GLY A 3 -14.92 2.47 -0.16
C GLY A 3 -14.34 2.78 -1.54
N TRP A 4 -15.21 2.94 -2.54
CA TRP A 4 -14.83 3.28 -3.91
C TRP A 4 -15.45 4.62 -4.29
N GLN A 5 -14.71 5.49 -4.97
CA GLN A 5 -15.22 6.78 -5.43
C GLN A 5 -15.90 6.65 -6.80
N SER A 6 -15.43 5.74 -7.66
CA SER A 6 -15.92 5.59 -9.05
C SER A 6 -16.29 4.16 -9.44
N SER A 7 -17.27 4.02 -10.35
CA SER A 7 -17.61 2.78 -11.07
C SER A 7 -17.21 2.81 -12.55
N THR A 8 -16.54 3.88 -12.98
CA THR A 8 -16.11 4.08 -14.37
C THR A 8 -14.62 4.35 -14.51
N VAL A 9 -13.93 4.55 -13.38
CA VAL A 9 -12.49 4.79 -13.31
C VAL A 9 -11.88 3.77 -12.35
N PHE A 10 -10.71 3.25 -12.68
CA PHE A 10 -9.98 2.36 -11.79
C PHE A 10 -9.73 3.04 -10.44
N GLY A 11 -10.06 2.37 -9.34
CA GLY A 11 -9.54 2.67 -8.02
C GLY A 11 -8.36 1.76 -7.69
N ASP A 12 -7.35 2.28 -7.02
CA ASP A 12 -6.20 1.52 -6.56
C ASP A 12 -6.57 0.76 -5.27
N VAL A 13 -5.99 -0.42 -5.06
CA VAL A 13 -6.31 -1.23 -3.87
C VAL A 13 -5.42 -0.79 -2.70
N ALA A 14 -5.97 -0.02 -1.76
CA ALA A 14 -5.29 0.32 -0.51
C ALA A 14 -6.27 0.43 0.66
N ALA A 15 -5.81 0.11 1.88
CA ALA A 15 -6.67 0.11 3.06
C ALA A 15 -7.22 1.51 3.42
N TYR A 16 -6.47 2.57 3.13
CA TYR A 16 -6.82 3.94 3.51
C TYR A 16 -7.71 4.68 2.51
N LEU A 17 -7.83 4.19 1.28
CA LEU A 17 -8.68 4.81 0.27
C LEU A 17 -10.16 4.61 0.60
N ASP A 18 -10.94 5.66 0.37
CA ASP A 18 -12.37 5.73 0.63
C ASP A 18 -13.13 6.35 -0.56
N THR A 19 -14.38 6.75 -0.36
CA THR A 19 -15.24 7.33 -1.40
C THR A 19 -14.80 8.72 -1.88
N THR A 20 -13.72 9.29 -1.34
CA THR A 20 -13.21 10.62 -1.72
C THR A 20 -12.04 10.56 -2.70
N GLN A 21 -11.40 9.40 -2.85
CA GLN A 21 -10.17 9.27 -3.64
C GLN A 21 -10.01 7.87 -4.24
N ASP A 22 -9.78 7.81 -5.55
CA ASP A 22 -9.54 6.56 -6.28
C ASP A 22 -8.06 6.11 -6.26
N LYS A 23 -7.07 7.00 -6.09
CA LYS A 23 -5.65 6.71 -6.38
C LYS A 23 -4.76 6.70 -5.16
N ILE A 24 -3.76 5.83 -5.11
CA ILE A 24 -2.74 5.88 -4.05
C ILE A 24 -1.89 7.14 -4.22
N ASN A 25 -1.56 7.79 -3.11
CA ASN A 25 -0.73 8.98 -3.11
C ASN A 25 0.75 8.60 -3.34
N THR A 26 1.38 9.28 -4.28
CA THR A 26 2.82 9.20 -4.49
C THR A 26 3.55 10.20 -3.60
N THR A 27 4.81 9.91 -3.28
CA THR A 27 5.68 10.82 -2.56
C THR A 27 6.62 11.47 -3.57
N ALA A 28 6.75 12.80 -3.54
CA ALA A 28 7.76 13.48 -4.34
C ALA A 28 9.08 13.54 -3.58
N VAL A 29 10.20 13.53 -4.29
CA VAL A 29 11.54 13.64 -3.67
C VAL A 29 11.60 14.88 -2.77
N GLY A 30 12.08 14.70 -1.54
CA GLY A 30 12.20 15.79 -0.56
C GLY A 30 10.92 16.14 0.19
N THR A 31 9.79 15.45 -0.06
CA THR A 31 8.56 15.66 0.72
C THR A 31 8.76 15.16 2.15
N PRO A 32 8.60 16.00 3.19
CA PRO A 32 8.67 15.54 4.57
C PRO A 32 7.47 14.63 4.87
N LEU A 33 7.74 13.48 5.48
CA LEU A 33 6.70 12.55 5.93
C LEU A 33 6.64 12.52 7.46
N TYR A 34 5.44 12.31 7.97
CA TYR A 34 5.14 12.27 9.39
C TYR A 34 4.37 11.01 9.73
N LEU A 35 4.72 10.40 10.87
CA LEU A 35 4.03 9.28 11.48
C LEU A 35 3.11 9.81 12.58
N ARG A 36 1.84 9.40 12.57
CA ARG A 36 0.82 9.84 13.55
C ARG A 36 -0.24 8.76 13.75
N SER A 37 -0.73 8.59 14.97
CA SER A 37 -1.93 7.80 15.25
C SER A 37 -3.17 8.68 15.45
N SER A 38 -4.36 8.14 15.21
CA SER A 38 -5.62 8.74 15.67
C SER A 38 -5.92 8.49 17.15
N SER A 39 -5.15 7.65 17.85
CA SER A 39 -5.34 7.32 19.27
C SER A 39 -4.17 7.79 20.14
N VAL A 40 -4.47 8.24 21.36
CA VAL A 40 -3.46 8.55 22.38
C VAL A 40 -2.81 7.30 22.99
N ASP A 41 -3.46 6.14 22.87
CA ASP A 41 -2.94 4.86 23.36
C ASP A 41 -1.82 4.31 22.48
N ASP A 42 -1.66 4.83 21.27
CA ASP A 42 -0.54 4.56 20.39
C ASP A 42 0.61 5.54 20.66
N ALA A 43 1.14 5.52 21.87
CA ALA A 43 2.25 6.38 22.32
C ALA A 43 3.26 5.56 23.12
N ALA A 44 4.45 6.10 23.35
CA ALA A 44 5.55 5.40 24.06
C ALA A 44 5.13 4.75 25.40
N ALA A 45 4.23 5.38 26.16
CA ALA A 45 3.70 4.86 27.42
C ALA A 45 2.31 4.22 27.30
N GLY A 46 1.70 4.23 26.11
CA GLY A 46 0.37 3.73 25.86
C GLY A 46 0.30 2.19 25.79
N SER A 47 -0.93 1.67 25.73
CA SER A 47 -1.24 0.23 25.66
C SER A 47 -1.25 -0.32 24.23
N GLY A 48 -1.40 0.55 23.23
CA GLY A 48 -1.42 0.24 21.80
C GLY A 48 -0.02 0.12 21.18
N ALA A 49 0.11 0.53 19.92
CA ALA A 49 1.38 0.53 19.21
C ALA A 49 2.33 1.62 19.74
N ARG A 50 3.59 1.24 19.99
CA ARG A 50 4.62 2.15 20.51
C ARG A 50 5.64 2.54 19.47
N THR A 51 6.03 1.62 18.61
CA THR A 51 6.98 1.86 17.53
C THR A 51 6.52 1.21 16.24
N VAL A 52 6.85 1.82 15.11
CA VAL A 52 6.54 1.32 13.77
C VAL A 52 7.83 1.15 12.99
N ARG A 53 8.02 -0.03 12.39
CA ARG A 53 9.03 -0.28 11.38
C ARG A 53 8.47 0.09 10.01
N ILE A 54 9.23 0.88 9.26
CA ILE A 54 8.84 1.41 7.97
C ILE A 54 9.89 0.96 6.96
N VAL A 55 9.46 0.25 5.92
CA VAL A 55 10.31 -0.13 4.79
C VAL A 55 9.98 0.78 3.62
N TYR A 56 11.03 1.39 3.06
CA TYR A 56 10.89 2.44 2.06
C TYR A 56 12.03 2.40 1.06
N LEU A 57 11.86 3.09 -0.06
CA LEU A 57 12.92 3.39 -1.01
C LEU A 57 13.47 4.79 -0.73
N ASP A 58 14.79 4.90 -0.67
CA ASP A 58 15.46 6.19 -0.60
C ASP A 58 15.43 6.93 -1.96
N VAL A 59 16.04 8.12 -2.01
CA VAL A 59 16.12 8.94 -3.24
C VAL A 59 16.86 8.26 -4.40
N SER A 60 17.68 7.24 -4.11
CA SER A 60 18.35 6.41 -5.12
C SER A 60 17.50 5.19 -5.54
N GLY A 61 16.32 5.04 -4.95
CA GLY A 61 15.44 3.90 -5.13
C GLY A 61 15.95 2.63 -4.45
N VAL A 62 16.88 2.73 -3.51
CA VAL A 62 17.40 1.58 -2.75
C VAL A 62 16.53 1.37 -1.51
N GLN A 63 16.25 0.11 -1.19
CA GLN A 63 15.41 -0.22 -0.04
C GLN A 63 16.16 0.03 1.27
N GLN A 64 15.51 0.78 2.16
CA GLN A 64 15.94 1.08 3.52
C GLN A 64 14.86 0.64 4.51
N ALA A 65 15.23 0.55 5.78
CA ALA A 65 14.29 0.35 6.88
C ALA A 65 14.61 1.30 8.04
N MET A 66 13.58 1.82 8.69
CA MET A 66 13.71 2.60 9.93
C MET A 66 12.66 2.17 10.94
N THR A 67 12.92 2.42 12.22
CA THR A 67 11.94 2.27 13.29
C THR A 67 11.72 3.61 13.95
N ALA A 68 10.46 4.07 13.97
CA ALA A 68 10.07 5.33 14.56
C ALA A 68 9.16 5.11 15.76
N SER A 69 9.36 5.89 16.83
CA SER A 69 8.50 5.90 18.01
C SER A 69 7.25 6.74 17.75
N LEU A 70 6.10 6.24 18.17
CA LEU A 70 4.83 6.96 18.09
C LEU A 70 4.67 7.92 19.28
N ASN A 71 3.95 9.02 19.02
CA ASN A 71 3.59 10.02 20.03
C ASN A 71 2.08 10.29 20.04
N GLY A 72 1.28 9.22 19.92
CA GLY A 72 -0.17 9.28 19.86
C GLY A 72 -0.67 10.14 18.69
N THR A 73 -1.50 11.12 19.02
CA THR A 73 -2.08 12.08 18.07
C THR A 73 -1.12 13.19 17.63
N THR A 74 0.10 13.23 18.17
CA THR A 74 1.14 14.18 17.76
C THR A 74 2.01 13.57 16.66
N ALA A 75 2.19 14.31 15.56
CA ALA A 75 3.00 13.88 14.44
C ALA A 75 4.49 13.79 14.80
N VAL A 76 5.14 12.71 14.35
CA VAL A 76 6.58 12.46 14.49
C VAL A 76 7.22 12.51 13.10
N ALA A 77 8.23 13.35 12.91
CA ALA A 77 8.93 13.47 11.63
C ALA A 77 9.75 12.22 11.30
N LEU A 78 9.64 11.74 10.06
CA LEU A 78 10.38 10.59 9.55
C LEU A 78 11.65 10.98 8.75
N GLY A 79 11.90 12.27 8.59
CA GLY A 79 12.96 12.81 7.74
C GLY A 79 12.53 13.01 6.28
N SER A 80 13.49 13.41 5.42
CA SER A 80 13.26 13.79 4.02
C SER A 80 13.81 12.79 2.99
N ALA A 81 14.38 11.67 3.44
CA ALA A 81 15.04 10.69 2.57
C ALA A 81 14.10 9.61 2.01
N VAL A 82 12.78 9.75 2.15
CA VAL A 82 11.80 8.75 1.71
C VAL A 82 11.27 9.11 0.32
N ALA A 83 11.62 8.32 -0.70
CA ALA A 83 11.08 8.47 -2.04
C ALA A 83 9.78 7.70 -2.25
N SER A 84 9.65 6.51 -1.64
CA SER A 84 8.41 5.71 -1.69
C SER A 84 8.31 4.79 -0.48
N VAL A 85 7.13 4.72 0.15
CA VAL A 85 6.87 3.76 1.22
C VAL A 85 6.37 2.45 0.60
N GLN A 86 7.02 1.35 0.99
CA GLN A 86 6.70 0.00 0.54
C GLN A 86 5.67 -0.66 1.46
N TRP A 87 5.92 -0.62 2.77
CA TRP A 87 4.96 -0.97 3.81
C TRP A 87 5.41 -0.46 5.18
N ALA A 88 4.50 -0.46 6.15
CA ALA A 88 4.77 -0.23 7.56
C ALA A 88 4.21 -1.36 8.41
N GLU A 89 4.87 -1.68 9.52
CA GLU A 89 4.42 -2.68 10.48
C GLU A 89 4.72 -2.25 11.92
N VAL A 90 3.85 -2.62 12.85
CA VAL A 90 4.02 -2.35 14.27
C VAL A 90 5.19 -3.20 14.78
N ALA A 91 6.24 -2.53 15.28
CA ALA A 91 7.45 -3.17 15.76
C ALA A 91 7.42 -3.44 17.28
N SER A 92 6.61 -2.67 18.03
CA SER A 92 6.38 -2.94 19.45
C SER A 92 5.05 -2.35 19.91
N THR A 93 4.48 -2.97 20.95
CA THR A 93 3.21 -2.58 21.58
C THR A 93 3.37 -2.49 23.10
N GLY A 94 2.46 -1.77 23.74
CA GLY A 94 2.41 -1.69 25.20
C GLY A 94 1.78 -2.89 25.89
N THR A 95 0.95 -3.63 25.15
CA THR A 95 0.32 -4.88 25.59
C THR A 95 0.87 -6.04 24.77
N VAL A 96 1.12 -7.18 25.41
CA VAL A 96 1.53 -8.40 24.70
C VAL A 96 0.43 -8.79 23.71
N TRP A 97 0.79 -9.09 22.47
CA TRP A 97 -0.16 -9.34 21.36
C TRP A 97 -1.09 -8.16 21.05
N GLY A 98 -0.69 -6.94 21.46
CA GLY A 98 -1.41 -5.72 21.14
C GLY A 98 -1.39 -5.40 19.65
N ALA A 99 -2.26 -4.48 19.26
CA ALA A 99 -2.34 -3.93 17.91
C ALA A 99 -2.39 -2.39 17.99
N ALA A 100 -2.43 -1.73 16.83
CA ALA A 100 -2.70 -0.31 16.77
C ALA A 100 -4.07 0.01 17.40
N ALA A 101 -4.13 0.93 18.36
CA ALA A 101 -5.38 1.35 18.98
C ALA A 101 -6.17 2.31 18.09
N GLY A 102 -5.48 3.12 17.28
CA GLY A 102 -6.03 4.00 16.26
C GLY A 102 -5.45 3.72 14.88
N ASP A 103 -5.89 4.50 13.90
CA ASP A 103 -5.31 4.47 12.56
C ASP A 103 -3.92 5.13 12.62
N ILE A 104 -2.88 4.36 12.33
CA ILE A 104 -1.52 4.88 12.23
C ILE A 104 -1.25 5.23 10.77
N THR A 105 -0.98 6.50 10.52
CA THR A 105 -0.82 7.07 9.20
C THR A 105 0.61 7.54 8.99
N ILE A 106 1.13 7.31 7.79
CA ILE A 106 2.28 8.03 7.25
C ILE A 106 1.70 9.06 6.28
N ALA A 107 1.93 10.34 6.53
CA ALA A 107 1.31 11.42 5.78
C ALA A 107 2.25 12.60 5.51
N LYS A 108 1.86 13.46 4.56
CA LYS A 108 2.61 14.66 4.14
C LYS A 108 2.38 15.90 5.02
N THR A 109 1.59 15.76 6.08
CA THR A 109 1.18 16.85 6.98
C THR A 109 1.40 16.47 8.44
N THR A 110 1.57 17.47 9.29
CA THR A 110 1.69 17.31 10.75
C THR A 110 0.32 17.28 11.45
N GLY A 111 -0.72 17.79 10.79
CA GLY A 111 -2.08 17.83 11.31
C GLY A 111 -2.80 16.48 11.22
N ALA A 112 -4.12 16.50 11.45
CA ALA A 112 -4.96 15.36 11.12
C ALA A 112 -5.01 15.18 9.60
N PRO A 113 -4.49 14.06 9.04
CA PRO A 113 -4.38 13.92 7.60
C PRO A 113 -5.75 13.61 6.98
N SER A 114 -6.02 14.23 5.82
CA SER A 114 -7.07 13.78 4.91
C SER A 114 -6.57 12.59 4.07
N VAL A 115 -7.46 11.93 3.32
CA VAL A 115 -7.07 10.83 2.43
C VAL A 115 -6.02 11.26 1.40
N ALA A 116 -6.02 12.52 0.96
CA ALA A 116 -5.04 13.08 0.03
C ALA A 116 -3.63 13.25 0.64
N ASP A 117 -3.53 13.30 1.97
CA ASP A 117 -2.26 13.46 2.69
C ASP A 117 -1.59 12.12 2.98
N ILE A 118 -2.36 11.03 3.09
CA ILE A 118 -1.91 9.71 3.54
C ILE A 118 -1.18 8.98 2.41
N VAL A 119 0.05 8.53 2.66
CA VAL A 119 0.81 7.70 1.71
C VAL A 119 0.80 6.22 2.07
N GLU A 120 0.56 5.91 3.36
CA GLU A 120 0.46 4.55 3.87
C GLU A 120 -0.29 4.54 5.21
N MET A 121 -0.99 3.44 5.55
CA MET A 121 -1.75 3.34 6.79
C MET A 121 -1.81 1.92 7.36
N ILE A 122 -1.62 1.81 8.68
CA ILE A 122 -2.01 0.65 9.49
C ILE A 122 -3.36 0.99 10.10
N VAL A 123 -4.39 0.22 9.75
CA VAL A 123 -5.75 0.41 10.28
C VAL A 123 -5.78 0.04 11.77
N ALA A 124 -6.60 0.73 12.56
CA ALA A 124 -6.88 0.36 13.95
C ALA A 124 -7.24 -1.14 14.08
N GLY A 125 -6.68 -1.81 15.09
CA GLY A 125 -6.77 -3.26 15.30
C GLY A 125 -5.80 -4.08 14.45
N GLY A 126 -5.09 -3.47 13.49
CA GLY A 126 -4.06 -4.10 12.66
C GLY A 126 -2.64 -3.91 13.20
N ASN A 127 -1.70 -4.59 12.54
CA ASN A 127 -0.26 -4.52 12.84
C ASN A 127 0.61 -4.31 11.59
N ARG A 128 0.01 -4.24 10.39
CA ARG A 128 0.72 -3.99 9.12
C ARG A 128 -0.16 -3.17 8.19
N SER A 129 0.48 -2.37 7.34
CA SER A 129 -0.21 -1.65 6.27
C SER A 129 -0.56 -2.58 5.11
N HIS A 130 -1.75 -2.40 4.56
CA HIS A 130 -2.24 -3.18 3.42
C HIS A 130 -2.46 -2.26 2.22
N THR A 131 -1.51 -2.31 1.30
CA THR A 131 -1.51 -1.52 0.07
C THR A 131 -1.06 -2.42 -1.07
N GLY A 132 -1.84 -2.48 -2.15
CA GLY A 132 -1.57 -3.29 -3.34
C GLY A 132 -0.51 -2.69 -4.26
N ARG A 133 0.43 -1.89 -3.72
CA ARG A 133 1.51 -1.22 -4.45
C ARG A 133 2.85 -1.76 -3.96
N TYR A 134 3.76 -2.03 -4.89
CA TYR A 134 5.16 -2.32 -4.58
C TYR A 134 6.06 -1.76 -5.67
N THR A 135 7.14 -1.07 -5.30
CA THR A 135 8.16 -0.62 -6.26
C THR A 135 9.40 -1.50 -6.12
N VAL A 136 9.85 -2.16 -7.20
CA VAL A 136 11.08 -2.95 -7.19
C VAL A 136 12.27 -2.03 -6.89
N PRO A 137 13.10 -2.31 -5.86
CA PRO A 137 14.26 -1.48 -5.57
C PRO A 137 15.22 -1.38 -6.77
N SER A 138 15.88 -0.24 -6.96
CA SER A 138 16.75 0.02 -8.13
C SER A 138 17.91 -0.96 -8.26
N ASN A 139 18.38 -1.55 -7.15
CA ASN A 139 19.48 -2.52 -7.10
C ASN A 139 19.00 -3.98 -7.07
N ARG A 140 17.77 -4.23 -7.53
CA ARG A 140 17.12 -5.54 -7.52
C ARG A 140 16.39 -5.79 -8.83
N GLU A 141 16.12 -7.05 -9.09
CA GLU A 141 15.12 -7.47 -10.07
C GLU A 141 13.95 -8.14 -9.36
N GLY A 142 12.73 -7.83 -9.81
CA GLY A 142 11.51 -8.47 -9.39
C GLY A 142 11.01 -9.48 -10.42
N TYR A 143 10.42 -10.56 -9.95
CA TYR A 143 9.76 -11.57 -10.77
C TYR A 143 8.35 -11.82 -10.22
N LEU A 144 7.35 -11.35 -10.96
CA LEU A 144 5.95 -11.55 -10.65
C LEU A 144 5.57 -13.00 -10.91
N GLN A 145 5.38 -13.75 -9.83
CA GLN A 145 5.02 -15.16 -9.90
C GLN A 145 3.53 -15.31 -10.11
N ALA A 146 2.73 -14.65 -9.26
CA ALA A 146 1.29 -14.80 -9.29
C ALA A 146 0.60 -13.68 -8.51
N TRP A 147 -0.73 -13.62 -8.63
CA TRP A 147 -1.55 -12.80 -7.75
C TRP A 147 -2.91 -13.44 -7.50
N HIS A 148 -3.51 -13.07 -6.38
CA HIS A 148 -4.80 -13.56 -5.91
C HIS A 148 -5.67 -12.36 -5.52
N ALA A 149 -6.98 -12.44 -5.73
CA ALA A 149 -7.90 -11.47 -5.16
C ALA A 149 -9.26 -12.08 -4.84
N SER A 150 -9.91 -11.47 -3.87
CA SER A 150 -11.29 -11.71 -3.50
C SER A 150 -12.07 -10.39 -3.53
N ALA A 151 -13.35 -10.51 -3.84
CA ALA A 151 -14.31 -9.43 -3.78
C ALA A 151 -15.33 -9.76 -2.71
N SER A 152 -15.56 -8.84 -1.78
CA SER A 152 -16.64 -8.92 -0.82
C SER A 152 -17.49 -7.64 -0.85
N GLY A 153 -18.74 -7.77 -0.42
CA GLY A 153 -19.75 -6.73 -0.57
C GLY A 153 -20.68 -6.99 -1.76
N GLY A 154 -21.53 -6.02 -2.07
CA GLY A 154 -22.61 -6.18 -3.06
C GLY A 154 -22.19 -5.99 -4.52
N ALA A 155 -20.94 -5.57 -4.78
CA ALA A 155 -20.45 -5.30 -6.13
C ALA A 155 -19.68 -6.47 -6.74
N THR A 156 -19.80 -6.58 -8.06
CA THR A 156 -18.80 -7.24 -8.91
C THR A 156 -17.59 -6.32 -9.09
N GLN A 157 -16.41 -6.88 -9.34
CA GLN A 157 -15.14 -6.17 -9.42
C GLN A 157 -14.39 -6.57 -10.70
N ASP A 158 -13.97 -5.60 -11.52
CA ASP A 158 -13.03 -5.83 -12.61
C ASP A 158 -11.62 -5.45 -12.14
N LEU A 159 -10.78 -6.45 -11.83
CA LEU A 159 -9.46 -6.27 -11.25
C LEU A 159 -8.36 -6.35 -12.28
N HIS A 160 -7.36 -5.48 -12.12
CA HIS A 160 -6.20 -5.37 -12.98
C HIS A 160 -4.93 -5.27 -12.16
N LEU A 161 -3.98 -6.14 -12.47
CA LEU A 161 -2.58 -5.98 -12.12
C LEU A 161 -1.95 -5.05 -13.16
N ARG A 162 -1.33 -3.97 -12.68
CA ARG A 162 -0.72 -2.95 -13.53
C ARG A 162 0.72 -2.74 -13.10
N ALA A 163 1.60 -2.45 -14.05
CA ALA A 163 3.00 -2.18 -13.75
C ALA A 163 3.56 -1.11 -14.68
N SER A 164 4.56 -0.37 -14.20
CA SER A 164 5.26 0.67 -14.96
C SER A 164 6.31 0.08 -15.92
N VAL A 165 5.94 -0.98 -16.65
CA VAL A 165 6.75 -1.66 -17.66
C VAL A 165 5.89 -2.04 -18.86
N PHE A 166 6.47 -2.03 -20.05
CA PHE A 166 5.79 -2.52 -21.24
C PHE A 166 5.63 -4.04 -21.23
N ALA A 167 4.56 -4.54 -21.85
CA ALA A 167 4.20 -5.95 -21.82
C ALA A 167 5.03 -6.82 -22.79
N ASP A 168 5.61 -6.24 -23.83
CA ASP A 168 6.40 -6.96 -24.82
C ASP A 168 7.86 -7.10 -24.38
N ASP A 169 8.51 -6.01 -23.96
CA ASP A 169 9.96 -5.98 -23.73
C ASP A 169 10.37 -5.78 -22.26
N ARG A 170 9.41 -5.48 -21.37
CA ARG A 170 9.61 -5.22 -19.95
C ARG A 170 10.51 -4.02 -19.64
N SER A 171 10.71 -3.12 -20.60
CA SER A 171 11.39 -1.85 -20.38
C SER A 171 10.53 -0.92 -19.51
N LEU A 172 11.20 -0.03 -18.75
CA LEU A 172 10.52 0.88 -17.84
C LEU A 172 9.65 1.88 -18.62
N SER A 173 8.48 2.16 -18.07
CA SER A 173 7.50 3.09 -18.60
C SER A 173 7.16 4.16 -17.55
N SER A 174 6.88 5.38 -18.01
CA SER A 174 6.36 6.46 -17.14
C SER A 174 4.88 6.30 -16.80
N VAL A 175 4.17 5.39 -17.46
CA VAL A 175 2.75 5.07 -17.22
C VAL A 175 2.58 3.61 -16.82
N LEU A 176 1.51 3.33 -16.09
CA LEU A 176 1.11 1.98 -15.70
C LEU A 176 0.39 1.28 -16.84
N HIS A 177 0.90 0.12 -17.24
CA HIS A 177 0.32 -0.77 -18.25
C HIS A 177 -0.36 -1.96 -17.60
N PHE A 178 -1.45 -2.45 -18.21
CA PHE A 178 -2.11 -3.69 -17.79
C PHE A 178 -1.18 -4.89 -18.01
N GLN A 179 -1.05 -5.73 -17.00
CA GLN A 179 -0.21 -6.93 -17.01
C GLN A 179 -1.06 -8.20 -16.95
N SER A 180 -2.16 -8.15 -16.20
CA SER A 180 -3.12 -9.25 -16.03
C SER A 180 -4.43 -8.65 -15.53
N SER A 181 -5.55 -9.31 -15.84
CA SER A 181 -6.86 -8.93 -15.33
C SER A 181 -7.73 -10.15 -15.04
N PHE A 182 -8.75 -9.95 -14.21
CA PHE A 182 -9.88 -10.87 -14.10
C PHE A 182 -11.10 -10.19 -13.46
N PHE A 183 -12.25 -10.77 -13.75
CA PHE A 183 -13.54 -10.33 -13.23
C PHE A 183 -13.96 -11.20 -12.03
N LEU A 184 -14.42 -10.54 -10.96
CA LEU A 184 -15.00 -11.18 -9.78
C LEU A 184 -16.48 -10.83 -9.66
N THR A 185 -17.31 -11.85 -9.47
CA THR A 185 -18.65 -11.64 -8.94
C THR A 185 -18.61 -11.29 -7.46
N SER A 186 -19.70 -10.73 -6.93
CA SER A 186 -19.77 -10.37 -5.52
C SER A 186 -19.59 -11.59 -4.60
N ASN A 187 -18.85 -11.41 -3.51
CA ASN A 187 -18.57 -12.45 -2.51
C ASN A 187 -17.90 -13.70 -3.08
N VAL A 188 -17.02 -13.52 -4.07
CA VAL A 188 -16.22 -14.60 -4.67
C VAL A 188 -14.74 -14.32 -4.51
N SER A 189 -13.99 -15.40 -4.35
CA SER A 189 -12.52 -15.40 -4.44
C SER A 189 -12.12 -16.20 -5.67
N VAL A 190 -11.14 -15.72 -6.42
CA VAL A 190 -10.58 -16.45 -7.56
C VAL A 190 -9.29 -17.11 -7.14
N SER A 191 -9.07 -18.34 -7.59
CA SER A 191 -7.79 -19.04 -7.44
C SER A 191 -6.65 -18.23 -8.07
N GLN A 192 -5.46 -18.35 -7.49
CA GLN A 192 -4.20 -17.75 -7.94
C GLN A 192 -4.07 -17.72 -9.48
N ILE A 193 -3.81 -16.54 -10.05
CA ILE A 193 -3.40 -16.39 -11.45
C ILE A 193 -1.88 -16.45 -11.51
N ASP A 194 -1.37 -17.48 -12.18
CA ASP A 194 0.06 -17.64 -12.45
C ASP A 194 0.49 -16.72 -13.60
N LEU A 195 1.61 -16.03 -13.40
CA LEU A 195 2.23 -15.09 -14.33
C LEU A 195 3.57 -15.60 -14.87
N GLY A 196 3.96 -16.84 -14.53
CA GLY A 196 5.14 -17.51 -15.08
C GLY A 196 6.45 -16.79 -14.80
N LEU A 197 6.56 -16.10 -13.65
CA LEU A 197 7.73 -15.29 -13.27
C LEU A 197 7.98 -14.13 -14.26
N THR A 198 6.98 -13.29 -14.49
CA THR A 198 7.11 -12.10 -15.33
C THR A 198 8.13 -11.12 -14.74
N ARG A 199 9.17 -10.81 -15.51
CA ARG A 199 10.26 -9.91 -15.07
C ARG A 199 9.78 -8.46 -14.87
N CYS A 200 10.25 -7.84 -13.80
CA CYS A 200 10.05 -6.44 -13.43
C CYS A 200 11.41 -5.84 -13.02
N PRO A 201 12.09 -5.08 -13.89
CA PRO A 201 13.37 -4.45 -13.57
C PRO A 201 13.29 -3.53 -12.35
N GLY A 202 14.45 -3.23 -11.76
CA GLY A 202 14.57 -2.20 -10.71
C GLY A 202 13.91 -0.89 -11.11
N GLY A 203 13.16 -0.29 -10.19
CA GLY A 203 12.32 0.89 -10.43
C GLY A 203 10.89 0.61 -10.90
N THR A 204 10.55 -0.64 -11.26
CA THR A 204 9.17 -0.98 -11.66
C THR A 204 8.21 -0.79 -10.50
N THR A 205 7.19 0.05 -10.68
CA THR A 205 6.06 0.15 -9.76
C THR A 205 4.94 -0.77 -10.22
N ILE A 206 4.56 -1.69 -9.34
CA ILE A 206 3.47 -2.65 -9.51
C ILE A 206 2.30 -2.17 -8.65
N ILE A 207 1.09 -2.23 -9.18
CA ILE A 207 -0.13 -1.82 -8.47
C ILE A 207 -1.32 -2.70 -8.84
N LEU A 208 -2.15 -2.99 -7.85
CA LEU A 208 -3.46 -3.62 -8.01
C LEU A 208 -4.55 -2.57 -8.06
N SER A 209 -5.53 -2.76 -8.94
CA SER A 209 -6.63 -1.82 -9.12
C SER A 209 -7.92 -2.53 -9.49
N SER A 210 -9.06 -1.92 -9.19
CA SER A 210 -10.36 -2.46 -9.52
C SER A 210 -11.32 -1.37 -10.02
N ILE A 211 -12.30 -1.77 -10.82
CA ILE A 211 -13.52 -1.00 -11.06
C ILE A 211 -14.69 -1.81 -10.51
N PRO A 212 -15.41 -1.31 -9.49
CA PRO A 212 -16.60 -1.97 -9.00
C PRO A 212 -17.81 -1.66 -9.89
N SER A 213 -18.81 -2.54 -9.93
CA SER A 213 -20.08 -2.25 -10.63
C SER A 213 -20.97 -1.22 -9.93
N ASN A 214 -20.70 -0.92 -8.65
CA ASN A 214 -21.30 0.19 -7.91
C ASN A 214 -20.35 0.71 -6.82
N THR A 215 -20.57 1.92 -6.32
CA THR A 215 -19.69 2.61 -5.36
C THR A 215 -20.14 2.69 -3.89
N PRO A 216 -21.09 1.87 -3.36
CA PRO A 216 -21.44 1.95 -1.96
C PRO A 216 -20.23 1.64 -1.06
N ALA A 217 -20.18 2.34 0.08
CA ALA A 217 -19.27 2.01 1.17
C ALA A 217 -19.46 0.54 1.59
N GLY A 218 -18.36 -0.15 1.87
CA GLY A 218 -18.39 -1.56 2.28
C GLY A 218 -18.10 -2.58 1.18
N ASN A 219 -18.06 -2.18 -0.09
CA ASN A 219 -17.44 -3.00 -1.14
C ASN A 219 -15.93 -3.09 -0.88
N ARG A 220 -15.39 -4.31 -0.85
CA ARG A 220 -13.99 -4.57 -0.53
C ARG A 220 -13.36 -5.48 -1.56
N VAL A 221 -12.08 -5.22 -1.79
CA VAL A 221 -11.17 -6.09 -2.48
C VAL A 221 -10.03 -6.40 -1.52
N ASP A 222 -9.76 -7.68 -1.34
CA ASP A 222 -8.57 -8.18 -0.66
C ASP A 222 -7.73 -8.91 -1.70
N ALA A 223 -6.43 -8.67 -1.72
CA ALA A 223 -5.57 -9.20 -2.76
C ALA A 223 -4.13 -9.39 -2.29
N ASP A 224 -3.49 -10.40 -2.84
CA ASP A 224 -2.12 -10.81 -2.54
C ASP A 224 -1.28 -10.84 -3.81
N LEU A 225 -0.05 -10.37 -3.71
CA LEU A 225 0.94 -10.38 -4.79
C LEU A 225 2.10 -11.27 -4.41
N TYR A 226 2.42 -12.24 -5.27
CA TYR A 226 3.55 -13.14 -5.11
C TYR A 226 4.70 -12.65 -5.98
N LEU A 227 5.72 -12.10 -5.31
CA LEU A 227 6.86 -11.47 -5.95
C LEU A 227 8.16 -12.06 -5.41
N ALA A 228 9.02 -12.54 -6.30
CA ALA A 228 10.39 -12.90 -5.96
C ALA A 228 11.30 -11.70 -6.23
N ILE A 229 12.13 -11.33 -5.25
CA ILE A 229 13.10 -10.24 -5.36
C ILE A 229 14.51 -10.82 -5.30
N VAL A 230 15.32 -10.56 -6.34
CA VAL A 230 16.70 -11.04 -6.45
C VAL A 230 17.67 -9.86 -6.62
N PRO A 231 18.95 -9.99 -6.24
CA PRO A 231 19.98 -9.03 -6.62
C PRO A 231 20.02 -8.85 -8.15
N SER A 232 20.17 -7.63 -8.64
CA SER A 232 20.46 -7.40 -10.06
C SER A 232 21.84 -7.96 -10.40
N SER A 233 21.92 -8.80 -11.43
CA SER A 233 23.17 -9.33 -11.99
C SER A 233 24.01 -8.27 -12.68
#